data_AF-A0A8C1MNA6-F1
#
_entry.id   AF-A0A8C1MNA6-F1
#
_cell.length_a   1.000
_cell.length_b   1.000
_cell.length_c   1.000
_cell.angle_alpha   90.00
_cell.angle_beta   90.00
_cell.angle_gamma   90.00
#
_symmetry.space_group_name_H-M   'P 1'
#
loop_
_entity.id
_entity.type
_entity.pdbx_description
1 polymer ?
#
loop_
_entity_poly.entity_id
_entity_poly.type
_entity_poly.pdbx_seq_one_letter_code
_entity_poly.pdbx_strand_id
1 'polypeptide(L)'
;MASKAGDDPESLMSLCTVFCLKNLRRTMCYSGEHSRLQLRPDVFLPGEICDRLVNVYMDLLHTDSDFEPQDGFFQLFSDPRSTRLTRLQLREELVLDRDLEAIAKQDLMELHLTYCSRLTSRGLRTLCSFRHSLRSLSLFGCSDIFFRKGGAPLAYSEEDEEDLEEHLHRPSVDQDFSFQGFNRLRLLNLGGLPAELDVETLLRPLPALTSLDLSAVHLPRPAFLTQWKERLASLVLYNVELTEELIHTLLQMRRLRSPSHQLNVSAVCLQLVITALKTHKYDKSIQVTGSAALFYLTNTEYRSDQSVRLRRQVIQVVLNGMEQYQEVTVQRNCCLTLCNFSIPEELEFQYHRVNLLLLKILEPARQDESIQRIAVHLCNALVCQVDNDHKEAVGKMGFVKTMLNLIQKKLQDRMCDQVMEFSWSALWNITDETPDNCQMFLECNGMNLFLECLKEFPDKQELHRNMLGLLGNVAEVKALRPQLLTKQFITVFSELLDSKADGIEVSYNACGVLAHIMFDGSDVWTMEEPKRSHVMDKMWAAIQSWDVSSRRNINYRSFEPILRLLPQSGAPVSQHWATWALYNLVSVYRE
;
A
#
# COMPACT_ATOMS: atom_id res chain seq x y z
N MET A 1 -4.83 20.25 -8.59
CA MET A 1 -5.43 20.54 -7.28
C MET A 1 -6.82 19.90 -7.25
N ALA A 2 -6.96 18.77 -6.57
CA ALA A 2 -8.26 18.15 -6.32
C ALA A 2 -8.89 18.82 -5.10
N SER A 3 -10.09 19.37 -5.25
CA SER A 3 -10.84 19.98 -4.16
C SER A 3 -11.23 18.91 -3.13
N LYS A 4 -10.94 19.19 -1.85
CA LYS A 4 -11.45 18.42 -0.71
C LYS A 4 -12.98 18.43 -0.77
N ALA A 5 -13.60 17.26 -0.86
CA ALA A 5 -15.04 17.11 -0.62
C ALA A 5 -15.30 17.40 0.87
N GLY A 6 -16.05 18.46 1.18
CA GLY A 6 -16.41 18.78 2.57
C GLY A 6 -17.02 20.17 2.84
N ASP A 7 -16.92 21.15 1.94
CA ASP A 7 -17.29 22.56 2.22
C ASP A 7 -18.53 23.07 1.44
N ASP A 8 -19.43 22.18 0.97
CA ASP A 8 -20.68 22.64 0.38
C ASP A 8 -21.70 23.01 1.49
N PRO A 9 -22.38 24.17 1.42
CA PRO A 9 -23.41 24.54 2.38
C PRO A 9 -24.58 23.54 2.37
N GLU A 10 -25.11 23.21 3.55
CA GLU A 10 -26.24 22.26 3.67
C GLU A 10 -27.43 22.71 2.83
N SER A 11 -28.02 21.76 2.09
CA SER A 11 -29.20 22.05 1.29
C SER A 11 -30.39 22.46 2.16
N LEU A 12 -31.26 23.34 1.65
CA LEU A 12 -32.51 23.71 2.33
C LEU A 12 -33.36 22.47 2.68
N MET A 13 -33.34 21.44 1.82
CA MET A 13 -34.03 20.17 2.10
C MET A 13 -33.47 19.46 3.35
N SER A 14 -32.15 19.44 3.52
CA SER A 14 -31.49 18.86 4.70
C SER A 14 -31.88 19.64 5.96
N LEU A 15 -31.76 20.97 5.93
CA LEU A 15 -32.14 21.85 7.03
C LEU A 15 -33.61 21.70 7.43
N CYS A 16 -34.52 21.67 6.45
CA CYS A 16 -35.95 21.46 6.68
C CYS A 16 -36.25 20.08 7.25
N THR A 17 -35.56 19.03 6.79
CA THR A 17 -35.74 17.67 7.30
C THR A 17 -35.35 17.59 8.78
N VAL A 18 -34.18 18.13 9.15
CA VAL A 18 -33.74 18.18 10.55
C VAL A 18 -34.70 19.01 11.40
N PHE A 19 -35.14 20.17 10.91
CA PHE A 19 -36.12 21.00 11.62
C PHE A 19 -37.43 20.25 11.86
N CYS A 20 -37.95 19.55 10.86
CA CYS A 20 -39.17 18.75 10.98
C CYS A 20 -39.04 17.62 12.00
N LEU A 21 -37.91 16.90 12.00
CA LEU A 21 -37.64 15.80 12.94
C LEU A 21 -37.49 16.30 14.38
N LYS A 22 -36.83 17.44 14.60
CA LYS A 22 -36.74 18.07 15.93
C LYS A 22 -38.08 18.66 16.42
N ASN A 23 -39.06 18.83 15.52
CA ASN A 23 -40.34 19.48 15.82
C ASN A 23 -41.56 18.69 15.33
N LEU A 24 -41.53 17.36 15.35
CA LEU A 24 -42.56 16.49 14.74
C LEU A 24 -43.99 16.87 15.11
N ARG A 25 -44.26 17.18 16.38
CA ARG A 25 -45.61 17.56 16.89
C ARG A 25 -46.09 18.95 16.42
N ARG A 26 -45.17 19.82 16.00
CA ARG A 26 -45.49 21.17 15.50
C ARG A 26 -45.61 21.22 13.98
N THR A 27 -45.03 20.25 13.29
CA THR A 27 -44.93 20.23 11.83
C THR A 27 -45.95 19.28 11.22
N MET A 28 -45.75 17.97 11.41
CA MET A 28 -46.44 16.92 10.64
C MET A 28 -47.24 15.93 11.50
N CYS A 29 -47.04 15.91 12.81
CA CYS A 29 -47.69 14.97 13.72
C CYS A 29 -48.59 15.67 14.75
N TYR A 30 -49.52 14.92 15.33
CA TYR A 30 -50.29 15.30 16.52
C TYR A 30 -50.29 14.16 17.55
N SER A 31 -50.66 14.46 18.79
CA SER A 31 -50.83 13.44 19.84
C SER A 31 -52.23 12.83 19.74
N GLY A 32 -52.30 11.56 19.36
CA GLY A 32 -53.54 10.78 19.30
C GLY A 32 -53.90 10.14 20.65
N GLU A 33 -54.79 9.14 20.62
CA GLU A 33 -55.16 8.37 21.81
C GLU A 33 -53.92 7.74 22.49
N HIS A 34 -53.90 7.77 23.83
CA HIS A 34 -52.78 7.32 24.67
C HIS A 34 -51.44 8.04 24.42
N SER A 35 -51.48 9.31 23.99
CA SER A 35 -50.29 10.14 23.72
C SER A 35 -49.37 9.59 22.61
N ARG A 36 -49.87 8.68 21.76
CA ARG A 36 -49.11 8.14 20.64
C ARG A 36 -48.98 9.17 19.53
N LEU A 37 -47.80 9.20 18.91
CA LEU A 37 -47.52 10.09 17.80
C LEU A 37 -48.27 9.60 16.55
N GLN A 38 -49.08 10.46 15.93
CA GLN A 38 -49.83 10.15 14.71
C GLN A 38 -49.58 11.22 13.65
N LEU A 39 -49.50 10.79 12.39
CA LEU A 39 -49.40 11.70 11.24
C LEU A 39 -50.70 12.47 11.09
N ARG A 40 -50.64 13.78 10.85
CA ARG A 40 -51.85 14.59 10.65
C ARG A 40 -52.63 14.10 9.42
N PRO A 41 -53.98 14.08 9.44
CA PRO A 41 -54.79 13.52 8.35
C PRO A 41 -54.60 14.20 6.99
N ASP A 42 -54.16 15.46 6.98
CA ASP A 42 -53.89 16.28 5.81
C ASP A 42 -52.45 16.14 5.26
N VAL A 43 -51.60 15.35 5.92
CA VAL A 43 -50.20 15.16 5.53
C VAL A 43 -50.04 13.87 4.73
N PHE A 44 -49.59 14.01 3.48
CA PHE A 44 -49.16 12.92 2.62
C PHE A 44 -47.66 13.04 2.36
N LEU A 45 -46.92 11.97 2.62
CA LEU A 45 -45.46 11.93 2.46
C LEU A 45 -45.08 11.01 1.29
N PRO A 46 -44.52 11.55 0.19
CA PRO A 46 -44.05 10.74 -0.92
C PRO A 46 -42.76 9.98 -0.58
N GLY A 47 -42.46 8.97 -1.40
CA GLY A 47 -41.32 8.05 -1.27
C GLY A 47 -40.01 8.69 -0.82
N GLU A 48 -39.56 9.67 -1.60
CA GLU A 48 -38.28 10.36 -1.38
C GLU A 48 -38.22 11.10 -0.04
N ILE A 49 -39.36 11.59 0.46
CA ILE A 49 -39.45 12.31 1.73
C ILE A 49 -39.51 11.32 2.89
N CYS A 50 -40.30 10.24 2.78
CA CYS A 50 -40.34 9.19 3.81
C CYS A 50 -38.96 8.54 4.01
N ASP A 51 -38.32 8.11 2.91
CA ASP A 51 -37.00 7.47 2.97
C ASP A 51 -35.96 8.42 3.59
N ARG A 52 -35.99 9.70 3.20
CA ARG A 52 -35.09 10.73 3.77
C ARG A 52 -35.37 10.98 5.25
N LEU A 53 -36.63 11.08 5.67
CA LEU A 53 -36.99 11.32 7.07
C LEU A 53 -36.49 10.20 7.96
N VAL A 54 -36.66 8.93 7.57
CA VAL A 54 -36.21 7.80 8.40
C VAL A 54 -34.69 7.73 8.44
N ASN A 55 -33.99 7.89 7.32
CA ASN A 55 -32.52 7.82 7.29
C ASN A 55 -31.88 8.98 8.09
N VAL A 56 -32.37 10.22 7.92
CA VAL A 56 -31.87 11.37 8.70
C VAL A 56 -32.23 11.25 10.18
N TYR A 57 -33.39 10.67 10.50
CA TYR A 57 -33.75 10.38 11.89
C TYR A 57 -32.77 9.41 12.55
N MET A 58 -32.36 8.35 11.84
CA MET A 58 -31.31 7.45 12.32
C MET A 58 -29.97 8.18 12.46
N ASP A 59 -29.56 8.97 11.48
CA ASP A 59 -28.30 9.73 11.55
C ASP A 59 -28.28 10.70 12.74
N LEU A 60 -29.38 11.39 13.03
CA LEU A 60 -29.50 12.29 14.18
C LEU A 60 -29.37 11.55 15.51
N LEU A 61 -29.98 10.36 15.65
CA LEU A 61 -29.85 9.56 16.87
C LEU A 61 -28.39 9.16 17.18
N HIS A 62 -27.53 9.09 16.16
CA HIS A 62 -26.12 8.75 16.32
C HIS A 62 -25.21 9.97 16.48
N THR A 63 -25.55 11.09 15.82
CA THR A 63 -24.66 12.26 15.72
C THR A 63 -24.99 13.39 16.68
N ASP A 64 -26.25 13.49 17.12
CA ASP A 64 -26.75 14.57 17.97
C ASP A 64 -27.13 14.02 19.35
N SER A 65 -26.28 14.28 20.36
CA SER A 65 -26.50 13.81 21.73
C SER A 65 -27.75 14.38 22.40
N ASP A 66 -28.26 15.50 21.89
CA ASP A 66 -29.45 16.17 22.42
C ASP A 66 -30.74 15.69 21.73
N PHE A 67 -30.63 14.80 20.75
CA PHE A 67 -31.78 14.27 20.01
C PHE A 67 -32.34 12.99 20.64
N GLU A 68 -33.48 13.11 21.32
CA GLU A 68 -34.13 11.96 21.97
C GLU A 68 -34.97 11.12 21.00
N PRO A 69 -34.88 9.77 21.07
CA PRO A 69 -35.72 8.88 20.27
C PRO A 69 -37.20 9.06 20.60
N GLN A 70 -38.00 9.10 19.54
CA GLN A 70 -39.45 9.26 19.62
C GLN A 70 -40.14 7.90 19.59
N ASP A 71 -40.79 7.54 20.70
CA ASP A 71 -41.59 6.32 20.78
C ASP A 71 -42.69 6.31 19.72
N GLY A 72 -42.73 5.23 18.92
CA GLY A 72 -43.71 5.06 17.86
C GLY A 72 -43.38 5.82 16.56
N PHE A 73 -42.17 6.37 16.39
CA PHE A 73 -41.77 7.04 15.15
C PHE A 73 -42.07 6.20 13.89
N PHE A 74 -41.72 4.92 13.89
CA PHE A 74 -41.99 4.02 12.75
C PHE A 74 -43.49 3.78 12.49
N GLN A 75 -44.36 3.95 13.50
CA GLN A 75 -45.82 3.81 13.33
C GLN A 75 -46.41 4.91 12.45
N LEU A 76 -45.72 6.05 12.31
CA LEU A 76 -46.10 7.12 11.38
C LEU A 76 -46.14 6.63 9.92
N PHE A 77 -45.38 5.59 9.61
CA PHE A 77 -45.26 5.02 8.27
C PHE A 77 -46.05 3.70 8.10
N SER A 78 -47.03 3.44 8.97
CA SER A 78 -47.79 2.18 8.95
C SER A 78 -48.91 2.13 7.91
N ASP A 79 -49.41 3.28 7.42
CA ASP A 79 -50.43 3.39 6.36
C ASP A 79 -49.78 3.71 5.00
N PRO A 80 -49.77 2.75 4.05
CA PRO A 80 -49.24 2.94 2.70
C PRO A 80 -49.98 3.99 1.85
N ARG A 81 -51.18 4.42 2.28
CA ARG A 81 -51.98 5.44 1.57
C ARG A 81 -51.51 6.85 1.87
N SER A 82 -50.94 7.07 3.05
CA SER A 82 -50.46 8.39 3.52
C SER A 82 -48.95 8.52 3.45
N THR A 83 -48.24 7.40 3.48
CA THR A 83 -46.78 7.34 3.47
C THR A 83 -46.31 6.24 2.53
N ARG A 84 -45.16 6.43 1.90
CA ARG A 84 -44.56 5.40 1.05
C ARG A 84 -43.11 5.22 1.42
N LEU A 85 -42.73 4.08 1.97
CA LEU A 85 -41.33 3.73 2.20
C LEU A 85 -40.85 2.78 1.11
N THR A 86 -39.69 3.07 0.55
CA THR A 86 -39.07 2.22 -0.48
C THR A 86 -37.63 1.83 -0.15
N ARG A 87 -36.89 2.67 0.57
CA ARG A 87 -35.49 2.43 0.91
C ARG A 87 -35.21 2.81 2.35
N LEU A 88 -34.70 1.86 3.12
CA LEU A 88 -34.40 2.06 4.53
C LEU A 88 -33.00 1.59 4.88
N GLN A 89 -32.30 2.42 5.63
CA GLN A 89 -31.04 2.06 6.27
C GLN A 89 -31.18 2.26 7.77
N LEU A 90 -31.12 1.16 8.50
CA LEU A 90 -31.23 1.11 9.95
C LEU A 90 -29.95 0.48 10.53
N ARG A 91 -29.47 1.02 11.64
CA ARG A 91 -28.20 0.61 12.22
C ARG A 91 -28.29 0.46 13.75
N GLU A 92 -27.42 -0.39 14.28
CA GLU A 92 -27.12 -0.54 15.71
C GLU A 92 -28.31 -1.01 16.59
N GLU A 93 -28.16 -0.91 17.91
CA GLU A 93 -29.07 -1.49 18.90
C GLU A 93 -30.41 -0.75 19.08
N LEU A 94 -30.64 0.35 18.35
CA LEU A 94 -31.83 1.19 18.54
C LEU A 94 -33.09 0.57 17.93
N VAL A 95 -32.92 -0.35 16.98
CA VAL A 95 -34.00 -0.91 16.18
C VAL A 95 -34.56 -2.17 16.85
N LEU A 96 -35.87 -2.20 17.08
CA LEU A 96 -36.58 -3.31 17.71
C LEU A 96 -37.51 -4.02 16.72
N ASP A 97 -37.90 -5.25 17.03
CA ASP A 97 -38.82 -6.04 16.17
C ASP A 97 -40.14 -5.28 15.87
N ARG A 98 -40.65 -4.52 16.85
CA ARG A 98 -41.87 -3.69 16.72
C ARG A 98 -41.74 -2.59 15.66
N ASP A 99 -40.52 -2.12 15.39
CA ASP A 99 -40.25 -1.06 14.43
C ASP A 99 -40.35 -1.59 13.00
N LEU A 100 -39.82 -2.80 12.75
CA LEU A 100 -40.02 -3.51 11.49
C LEU A 100 -41.50 -3.87 11.28
N GLU A 101 -42.19 -4.32 12.34
CA GLU A 101 -43.62 -4.65 12.27
C GLU A 101 -44.49 -3.46 11.90
N ALA A 102 -44.14 -2.27 12.42
CA ALA A 102 -44.88 -1.04 12.12
C ALA A 102 -44.89 -0.72 10.62
N ILE A 103 -43.83 -1.09 9.90
CA ILE A 103 -43.67 -0.83 8.46
C ILE A 103 -43.95 -2.06 7.58
N ALA A 104 -44.46 -3.16 8.14
CA ALA A 104 -44.68 -4.43 7.43
C ALA A 104 -45.64 -4.35 6.22
N LYS A 105 -46.45 -3.29 6.13
CA LYS A 105 -47.38 -3.06 5.01
C LYS A 105 -46.76 -2.27 3.85
N GLN A 106 -45.51 -1.83 3.98
CA GLN A 106 -44.81 -1.02 2.98
C GLN A 106 -44.17 -1.91 1.90
N ASP A 107 -44.08 -1.40 0.68
CA ASP A 107 -43.43 -2.09 -0.45
C ASP A 107 -41.94 -1.76 -0.53
N LEU A 108 -41.16 -2.21 0.46
CA LEU A 108 -39.72 -1.93 0.52
C LEU A 108 -38.96 -2.57 -0.64
N MET A 109 -38.14 -1.76 -1.31
CA MET A 109 -37.24 -2.18 -2.39
C MET A 109 -35.84 -2.47 -1.87
N GLU A 110 -35.37 -1.69 -0.88
CA GLU A 110 -34.05 -1.80 -0.27
C GLU A 110 -34.17 -1.69 1.25
N LEU A 111 -33.61 -2.67 1.98
CA LEU A 111 -33.58 -2.67 3.43
C LEU A 111 -32.20 -3.07 3.92
N HIS A 112 -31.49 -2.14 4.56
CA HIS A 112 -30.16 -2.39 5.12
C HIS A 112 -30.23 -2.32 6.63
N LEU A 113 -29.98 -3.45 7.30
CA LEU A 113 -29.88 -3.59 8.74
C LEU A 113 -28.41 -3.88 9.06
N THR A 114 -27.77 -3.01 9.84
CA THR A 114 -26.33 -3.09 10.13
C THR A 114 -26.11 -3.09 11.64
N TYR A 115 -25.54 -4.15 12.22
CA TYR A 115 -25.30 -4.29 13.66
C TYR A 115 -26.57 -4.18 14.55
N CYS A 116 -27.74 -4.60 14.04
CA CYS A 116 -28.98 -4.58 14.80
C CYS A 116 -29.12 -5.82 15.70
N SER A 117 -28.39 -5.84 16.82
CA SER A 117 -28.34 -6.96 17.80
C SER A 117 -29.66 -7.20 18.55
N ARG A 118 -30.57 -6.21 18.60
CA ARG A 118 -31.85 -6.35 19.31
C ARG A 118 -32.96 -6.97 18.48
N LEU A 119 -32.74 -7.17 17.18
CA LEU A 119 -33.69 -7.87 16.32
C LEU A 119 -33.61 -9.37 16.57
N THR A 120 -34.77 -10.02 16.57
CA THR A 120 -34.90 -11.46 16.81
C THR A 120 -35.57 -12.14 15.62
N SER A 121 -35.86 -13.44 15.75
CA SER A 121 -36.60 -14.17 14.70
C SER A 121 -37.99 -13.60 14.41
N ARG A 122 -38.55 -12.77 15.30
CA ARG A 122 -39.77 -11.98 15.06
C ARG A 122 -39.57 -10.94 13.96
N GLY A 123 -38.41 -10.27 13.93
CA GLY A 123 -37.98 -9.39 12.84
C GLY A 123 -37.86 -10.15 11.51
N LEU A 124 -37.28 -11.35 11.49
CA LEU A 124 -37.23 -12.21 10.28
C LEU A 124 -38.62 -12.55 9.74
N ARG A 125 -39.58 -12.90 10.62
CA ARG A 125 -40.96 -13.17 10.19
C ARG A 125 -41.59 -11.95 9.53
N THR A 126 -41.23 -10.76 10.01
CA THR A 126 -41.67 -9.50 9.41
C THR A 126 -41.02 -9.28 8.05
N LEU A 127 -39.75 -9.66 7.84
CA LEU A 127 -39.10 -9.57 6.52
C LEU A 127 -39.86 -10.34 5.43
N CYS A 128 -40.56 -11.41 5.78
CA CYS A 128 -41.39 -12.17 4.83
C CYS A 128 -42.51 -11.32 4.20
N SER A 129 -42.95 -10.24 4.85
CA SER A 129 -43.94 -9.30 4.27
C SER A 129 -43.40 -8.58 3.04
N PHE A 130 -42.08 -8.37 2.96
CA PHE A 130 -41.41 -7.65 1.87
C PHE A 130 -40.89 -8.57 0.75
N ARG A 131 -41.16 -9.87 0.82
CA ARG A 131 -40.60 -10.88 -0.11
C ARG A 131 -40.88 -10.60 -1.59
N HIS A 132 -41.98 -9.92 -1.90
CA HIS A 132 -42.41 -9.63 -3.27
C HIS A 132 -41.84 -8.32 -3.84
N SER A 133 -41.34 -7.42 -2.99
CA SER A 133 -40.84 -6.09 -3.34
C SER A 133 -39.32 -5.99 -3.28
N LEU A 134 -38.67 -6.61 -2.27
CA LEU A 134 -37.24 -6.44 -2.00
C LEU A 134 -36.34 -6.84 -3.18
N ARG A 135 -35.38 -5.94 -3.47
CA ARG A 135 -34.29 -6.12 -4.43
C ARG A 135 -32.92 -6.12 -3.76
N SER A 136 -32.76 -5.38 -2.67
CA SER A 136 -31.54 -5.33 -1.87
C SER A 136 -31.86 -5.56 -0.40
N LEU A 137 -31.15 -6.50 0.22
CA LEU A 137 -31.21 -6.77 1.65
C LEU A 137 -29.80 -6.84 2.23
N SER A 138 -29.55 -6.13 3.33
CA SER A 138 -28.35 -6.31 4.14
C SER A 138 -28.75 -6.65 5.57
N LEU A 139 -28.15 -7.71 6.11
CA LEU A 139 -28.27 -8.14 7.52
C LEU A 139 -26.89 -8.15 8.19
N PHE A 140 -25.98 -7.28 7.74
CA PHE A 140 -24.58 -7.27 8.17
C PHE A 140 -24.46 -7.10 9.69
N GLY A 141 -23.78 -8.03 10.35
CA GLY A 141 -23.55 -7.99 11.80
C GLY A 141 -24.82 -8.12 12.66
N CYS A 142 -25.94 -8.58 12.10
CA CYS A 142 -27.17 -8.86 12.86
C CYS A 142 -27.13 -10.30 13.41
N SER A 143 -26.34 -10.52 14.47
CA SER A 143 -26.09 -11.84 15.07
C SER A 143 -27.36 -12.55 15.54
N ASP A 144 -28.25 -11.81 16.22
CA ASP A 144 -29.34 -12.39 17.00
C ASP A 144 -30.64 -12.59 16.21
N ILE A 145 -30.70 -12.04 14.99
CA ILE A 145 -31.91 -12.00 14.18
C ILE A 145 -32.41 -13.40 13.79
N PHE A 146 -31.54 -14.40 13.75
CA PHE A 146 -31.88 -15.80 13.43
C PHE A 146 -32.23 -16.65 14.66
N PHE A 147 -32.23 -16.09 15.86
CA PHE A 147 -32.48 -16.85 17.09
C PHE A 147 -33.82 -16.48 17.75
N ARG A 148 -34.45 -17.47 18.39
CA ARG A 148 -35.65 -17.27 19.20
C ARG A 148 -35.27 -16.69 20.56
N LYS A 149 -35.95 -15.62 20.97
CA LYS A 149 -35.84 -15.12 22.34
C LYS A 149 -36.46 -16.16 23.28
N GLY A 150 -35.68 -16.72 24.21
CA GLY A 150 -36.17 -17.61 25.25
C GLY A 150 -37.32 -16.95 26.00
N GLY A 151 -38.45 -17.66 26.16
CA GLY A 151 -39.59 -17.15 26.89
C GLY A 151 -39.22 -16.89 28.36
N ALA A 152 -39.77 -15.82 28.93
CA ALA A 152 -39.74 -15.60 30.37
C ALA A 152 -40.32 -16.83 31.10
N PRO A 153 -39.75 -17.28 32.23
CA PRO A 153 -40.35 -18.33 33.03
C PRO A 153 -41.72 -17.86 33.52
N LEU A 154 -42.75 -18.68 33.29
CA LEU A 154 -44.00 -18.60 34.02
C LEU A 154 -43.69 -18.81 35.51
N ALA A 155 -44.09 -17.84 36.33
CA ALA A 155 -44.29 -17.90 37.78
C ALA A 155 -43.41 -18.89 38.57
N TYR A 156 -42.33 -18.39 39.17
CA TYR A 156 -41.74 -19.00 40.37
C TYR A 156 -41.68 -17.96 41.48
N SER A 157 -42.15 -18.40 42.65
CA SER A 157 -42.23 -17.69 43.92
C SER A 157 -40.86 -17.22 44.39
N GLU A 158 -40.85 -16.04 45.02
CA GLU A 158 -39.75 -15.54 45.84
C GLU A 158 -39.44 -16.56 46.94
N GLU A 159 -38.29 -17.23 46.82
CA GLU A 159 -37.46 -17.83 47.88
C GLU A 159 -36.48 -18.77 47.18
N ASP A 160 -35.18 -18.43 47.27
CA ASP A 160 -33.96 -19.18 46.90
C ASP A 160 -33.02 -18.36 45.98
N GLU A 161 -32.47 -17.28 46.54
CA GLU A 161 -31.23 -16.65 46.08
C GLU A 161 -30.06 -17.45 46.65
N GLU A 162 -29.45 -18.30 45.84
CA GLU A 162 -28.04 -18.73 45.84
C GLU A 162 -27.94 -20.01 44.97
N ASP A 163 -27.02 -20.03 43.99
CA ASP A 163 -26.68 -21.17 43.09
C ASP A 163 -27.38 -21.34 41.72
N LEU A 164 -27.50 -20.30 40.88
CA LEU A 164 -27.93 -20.47 39.46
C LEU A 164 -27.23 -19.52 38.47
N GLU A 165 -25.91 -19.46 38.48
CA GLU A 165 -25.12 -18.59 37.58
C GLU A 165 -24.56 -19.25 36.31
N GLU A 166 -25.04 -20.43 35.87
CA GLU A 166 -24.40 -21.06 34.69
C GLU A 166 -25.30 -21.74 33.64
N HIS A 167 -26.63 -21.79 33.74
CA HIS A 167 -27.46 -22.63 32.84
C HIS A 167 -28.70 -21.95 32.20
N LEU A 168 -28.60 -20.70 31.74
CA LEU A 168 -29.71 -20.03 31.04
C LEU A 168 -29.51 -19.97 29.51
N HIS A 169 -30.03 -21.01 28.86
CA HIS A 169 -30.54 -21.10 27.48
C HIS A 169 -29.66 -20.61 26.33
N ARG A 170 -28.98 -21.55 25.66
CA ARG A 170 -28.53 -21.36 24.27
C ARG A 170 -29.75 -20.95 23.40
N PRO A 171 -29.72 -19.79 22.71
CA PRO A 171 -30.79 -19.41 21.80
C PRO A 171 -30.95 -20.49 20.71
N SER A 172 -32.16 -21.00 20.50
CA SER A 172 -32.42 -21.93 19.41
C SER A 172 -32.59 -21.16 18.10
N VAL A 173 -31.90 -21.60 17.05
CA VAL A 173 -32.05 -21.06 15.68
C VAL A 173 -33.49 -21.25 15.24
N ASP A 174 -34.12 -20.20 14.72
CA ASP A 174 -35.48 -20.29 14.17
C ASP A 174 -35.44 -20.98 12.80
N GLN A 175 -35.67 -22.30 12.79
CA GLN A 175 -35.68 -23.11 11.56
C GLN A 175 -36.89 -22.82 10.65
N ASP A 176 -37.85 -21.99 11.08
CA ASP A 176 -39.08 -21.71 10.32
C ASP A 176 -38.86 -20.64 9.22
N PHE A 177 -37.74 -19.90 9.22
CA PHE A 177 -37.48 -18.87 8.23
C PHE A 177 -36.77 -19.43 6.98
N SER A 178 -37.21 -18.97 5.81
CA SER A 178 -36.58 -19.28 4.52
C SER A 178 -36.72 -18.09 3.56
N PHE A 179 -35.70 -17.87 2.73
CA PHE A 179 -35.77 -16.90 1.63
C PHE A 179 -36.68 -17.34 0.45
N GLN A 180 -37.50 -18.36 0.65
CA GLN A 180 -38.49 -18.78 -0.34
C GLN A 180 -39.47 -17.64 -0.67
N GLY A 181 -39.62 -17.36 -1.97
CA GLY A 181 -40.52 -16.31 -2.47
C GLY A 181 -39.85 -14.95 -2.71
N PHE A 182 -38.59 -14.76 -2.30
CA PHE A 182 -37.78 -13.56 -2.55
C PHE A 182 -37.25 -13.52 -4.01
N ASN A 183 -38.14 -13.68 -4.99
CA ASN A 183 -37.79 -13.84 -6.40
C ASN A 183 -37.16 -12.58 -7.04
N ARG A 184 -37.39 -11.42 -6.43
CA ARG A 184 -36.87 -10.12 -6.90
C ARG A 184 -35.55 -9.72 -6.25
N LEU A 185 -35.08 -10.45 -5.24
CA LEU A 185 -33.84 -10.15 -4.56
C LEU A 185 -32.66 -10.31 -5.54
N ARG A 186 -31.75 -9.33 -5.55
CA ARG A 186 -30.57 -9.27 -6.43
C ARG A 186 -29.30 -9.06 -5.64
N LEU A 187 -29.36 -8.23 -4.59
CA LEU A 187 -28.23 -7.91 -3.73
C LEU A 187 -28.54 -8.43 -2.34
N LEU A 188 -27.64 -9.25 -1.79
CA LEU A 188 -27.78 -9.79 -0.45
C LEU A 188 -26.45 -9.69 0.31
N ASN A 189 -26.47 -9.06 1.47
CA ASN A 189 -25.34 -9.03 2.39
C ASN A 189 -25.69 -9.76 3.68
N LEU A 190 -24.94 -10.82 3.98
CA LEU A 190 -25.03 -11.65 5.17
C LEU A 190 -23.68 -11.69 5.92
N GLY A 191 -22.87 -10.65 5.80
CA GLY A 191 -21.57 -10.62 6.47
C GLY A 191 -21.70 -10.60 8.00
N GLY A 192 -20.82 -11.30 8.69
CA GLY A 192 -20.80 -11.40 10.15
C GLY A 192 -21.88 -12.29 10.75
N LEU A 193 -22.44 -13.25 9.99
CA LEU A 193 -23.37 -14.22 10.54
C LEU A 193 -22.67 -15.25 11.46
N PRO A 194 -23.37 -15.73 12.51
CA PRO A 194 -22.90 -16.81 13.39
C PRO A 194 -22.61 -18.11 12.62
N ALA A 195 -21.63 -18.88 13.10
CA ALA A 195 -21.19 -20.13 12.47
C ALA A 195 -22.23 -21.27 12.59
N GLU A 196 -23.17 -21.16 13.53
CA GLU A 196 -24.23 -22.14 13.79
C GLU A 196 -25.30 -22.17 12.69
N LEU A 197 -25.34 -21.19 11.79
CA LEU A 197 -26.35 -21.09 10.74
C LEU A 197 -25.95 -21.88 9.49
N ASP A 198 -26.88 -22.69 8.98
CA ASP A 198 -26.72 -23.36 7.68
C ASP A 198 -27.04 -22.39 6.53
N VAL A 199 -26.02 -21.63 6.14
CA VAL A 199 -26.10 -20.62 5.08
C VAL A 199 -26.51 -21.21 3.73
N GLU A 200 -26.16 -22.47 3.46
CA GLU A 200 -26.59 -23.16 2.24
C GLU A 200 -28.12 -23.29 2.19
N THR A 201 -28.74 -23.76 3.28
CA THR A 201 -30.20 -23.93 3.36
C THR A 201 -30.93 -22.59 3.26
N LEU A 202 -30.38 -21.53 3.85
CA LEU A 202 -30.94 -20.18 3.75
C LEU A 202 -30.90 -19.66 2.31
N LEU A 203 -29.79 -19.86 1.61
CA LEU A 203 -29.52 -19.21 0.32
C LEU A 203 -30.03 -19.98 -0.90
N ARG A 204 -30.17 -21.31 -0.81
CA ARG A 204 -30.63 -22.18 -1.90
C ARG A 204 -31.98 -21.76 -2.55
N PRO A 205 -32.97 -21.22 -1.81
CA PRO A 205 -34.23 -20.77 -2.42
C PRO A 205 -34.15 -19.54 -3.33
N LEU A 206 -33.03 -18.80 -3.34
CA LEU A 206 -32.90 -17.52 -4.04
C LEU A 206 -32.52 -17.71 -5.53
N PRO A 207 -33.39 -17.40 -6.49
CA PRO A 207 -33.18 -17.80 -7.89
C PRO A 207 -32.29 -16.85 -8.70
N ALA A 208 -32.07 -15.62 -8.22
CA ALA A 208 -31.69 -14.52 -9.11
C ALA A 208 -30.67 -13.53 -8.53
N LEU A 209 -29.87 -13.93 -7.53
CA LEU A 209 -28.82 -13.07 -6.98
C LEU A 209 -27.78 -12.68 -8.05
N THR A 210 -27.34 -11.42 -7.95
CA THR A 210 -26.28 -10.83 -8.79
C THR A 210 -25.12 -10.30 -7.95
N SER A 211 -25.35 -9.95 -6.68
CA SER A 211 -24.30 -9.61 -5.72
C SER A 211 -24.57 -10.31 -4.39
N LEU A 212 -23.52 -10.88 -3.81
CA LEU A 212 -23.58 -11.61 -2.55
C LEU A 212 -22.36 -11.27 -1.69
N ASP A 213 -22.59 -10.90 -0.44
CA ASP A 213 -21.54 -10.68 0.56
C ASP A 213 -21.70 -11.71 1.69
N LEU A 214 -20.65 -12.51 1.90
CA LEU A 214 -20.53 -13.54 2.94
C LEU A 214 -19.29 -13.30 3.80
N SER A 215 -18.90 -12.04 4.00
CA SER A 215 -17.73 -11.69 4.79
C SER A 215 -17.83 -12.27 6.21
N ALA A 216 -16.77 -12.88 6.71
CA ALA A 216 -16.69 -13.52 8.03
C ALA A 216 -17.74 -14.61 8.29
N VAL A 217 -18.26 -15.25 7.24
CA VAL A 217 -19.22 -16.36 7.33
C VAL A 217 -18.50 -17.71 7.24
N HIS A 218 -18.95 -18.70 8.01
CA HIS A 218 -18.49 -20.08 7.89
C HIS A 218 -19.19 -20.81 6.72
N LEU A 219 -18.41 -21.34 5.77
CA LEU A 219 -18.91 -21.99 4.56
C LEU A 219 -18.37 -23.42 4.42
N PRO A 220 -18.98 -24.42 5.10
CA PRO A 220 -18.48 -25.79 5.09
C PRO A 220 -18.74 -26.52 3.77
N ARG A 221 -19.77 -26.12 3.00
CA ARG A 221 -20.18 -26.75 1.74
C ARG A 221 -20.42 -25.71 0.65
N PRO A 222 -19.38 -25.10 0.06
CA PRO A 222 -19.53 -23.95 -0.83
C PRO A 222 -20.11 -24.28 -2.22
N ALA A 223 -20.22 -25.56 -2.60
CA ALA A 223 -20.67 -25.98 -3.94
C ALA A 223 -22.04 -25.40 -4.36
N PHE A 224 -22.94 -25.09 -3.42
CA PHE A 224 -24.25 -24.49 -3.75
C PHE A 224 -24.13 -23.13 -4.46
N LEU A 225 -23.03 -22.37 -4.26
CA LEU A 225 -22.80 -21.07 -4.91
C LEU A 225 -22.81 -21.19 -6.44
N THR A 226 -22.51 -22.38 -6.97
CA THR A 226 -22.54 -22.66 -8.42
C THR A 226 -23.93 -22.49 -9.05
N GLN A 227 -25.00 -22.48 -8.25
CA GLN A 227 -26.35 -22.20 -8.75
C GLN A 227 -26.45 -20.83 -9.45
N TRP A 228 -25.60 -19.87 -9.06
CA TRP A 228 -25.54 -18.54 -9.67
C TRP A 228 -24.34 -18.34 -10.59
N LYS A 229 -23.64 -19.41 -11.01
CA LYS A 229 -22.40 -19.32 -11.81
C LYS A 229 -22.50 -18.46 -13.07
N GLU A 230 -23.69 -18.38 -13.67
CA GLU A 230 -23.98 -17.60 -14.90
C GLU A 230 -24.57 -16.21 -14.64
N ARG A 231 -24.82 -15.83 -13.37
CA ARG A 231 -25.54 -14.59 -13.03
C ARG A 231 -24.84 -13.72 -12.00
N LEU A 232 -24.15 -14.33 -11.03
CA LEU A 232 -23.45 -13.61 -9.97
C LEU A 232 -22.31 -12.78 -10.55
N ALA A 233 -22.40 -11.47 -10.40
CA ALA A 233 -21.43 -10.49 -10.89
C ALA A 233 -20.49 -10.00 -9.77
N SER A 234 -20.89 -10.15 -8.51
CA SER A 234 -20.11 -9.72 -7.34
C SER A 234 -20.25 -10.76 -6.22
N LEU A 235 -19.11 -11.16 -5.66
CA LEU A 235 -19.03 -12.05 -4.49
C LEU A 235 -17.93 -11.55 -3.55
N VAL A 236 -18.30 -11.25 -2.30
CA VAL A 236 -17.38 -10.78 -1.26
C VAL A 236 -17.20 -11.89 -0.21
N LEU A 237 -15.95 -12.29 0.03
CA LEU A 237 -15.55 -13.38 0.94
C LEU A 237 -14.45 -12.91 1.89
N TYR A 238 -14.55 -11.68 2.40
CA TYR A 238 -13.54 -11.13 3.31
C TYR A 238 -13.54 -11.92 4.63
N ASN A 239 -12.36 -12.29 5.15
CA ASN A 239 -12.22 -13.11 6.37
C ASN A 239 -12.97 -14.47 6.34
N VAL A 240 -13.16 -15.06 5.15
CA VAL A 240 -13.66 -16.43 5.00
C VAL A 240 -12.48 -17.39 4.84
N GLU A 241 -12.56 -18.57 5.45
CA GLU A 241 -11.55 -19.63 5.27
C GLU A 241 -11.57 -20.19 3.85
N LEU A 242 -10.41 -20.20 3.19
CA LEU A 242 -10.27 -20.68 1.81
C LEU A 242 -9.99 -22.19 1.77
N THR A 243 -11.06 -22.99 1.67
CA THR A 243 -10.96 -24.45 1.46
C THR A 243 -10.77 -24.82 -0.02
N GLU A 244 -10.23 -26.01 -0.30
CA GLU A 244 -10.05 -26.52 -1.66
C GLU A 244 -11.38 -26.56 -2.45
N GLU A 245 -12.46 -26.96 -1.78
CA GLU A 245 -13.81 -27.00 -2.38
C GLU A 245 -14.33 -25.60 -2.73
N LEU A 246 -14.09 -24.59 -1.87
CA LEU A 246 -14.46 -23.21 -2.14
C LEU A 246 -13.73 -22.68 -3.37
N ILE A 247 -12.44 -22.99 -3.49
CA ILE A 247 -11.63 -22.59 -4.64
C ILE A 247 -12.16 -23.24 -5.92
N HIS A 248 -12.43 -24.55 -5.90
CA HIS A 248 -12.99 -25.26 -7.05
C HIS A 248 -14.34 -24.66 -7.47
N THR A 249 -15.18 -24.32 -6.50
CA THR A 249 -16.46 -23.63 -6.71
C THR A 249 -16.27 -22.28 -7.39
N LEU A 250 -15.34 -21.45 -6.90
CA LEU A 250 -15.04 -20.13 -7.46
C LEU A 250 -14.55 -20.20 -8.91
N LEU A 251 -13.70 -21.20 -9.23
CA LEU A 251 -13.21 -21.43 -10.60
C LEU A 251 -14.33 -21.77 -11.60
N GLN A 252 -15.47 -22.29 -11.13
CA GLN A 252 -16.63 -22.55 -11.97
C GLN A 252 -17.47 -21.30 -12.27
N MET A 253 -17.29 -20.20 -11.52
CA MET A 253 -18.11 -18.98 -11.65
C MET A 253 -17.66 -18.15 -12.86
N ARG A 254 -18.38 -18.25 -13.98
CA ARG A 254 -17.98 -17.64 -15.27
C ARG A 254 -18.09 -16.12 -15.28
N ARG A 255 -19.13 -15.54 -14.67
CA ARG A 255 -19.34 -14.09 -14.67
C ARG A 255 -18.41 -13.30 -13.75
N LEU A 256 -17.94 -13.92 -12.67
CA LEU A 256 -16.92 -13.33 -11.79
C LEU A 256 -15.54 -13.20 -12.48
N ARG A 257 -15.36 -13.82 -13.67
CA ARG A 257 -14.13 -13.76 -14.46
C ARG A 257 -14.11 -12.64 -15.51
N SER A 258 -15.19 -11.85 -15.64
CA SER A 258 -15.28 -10.77 -16.63
C SER A 258 -14.39 -9.57 -16.26
N PRO A 259 -13.63 -8.97 -17.20
CA PRO A 259 -12.60 -7.96 -16.93
C PRO A 259 -13.12 -6.64 -16.32
N SER A 260 -14.44 -6.43 -16.23
CA SER A 260 -15.04 -5.24 -15.61
C SER A 260 -15.26 -5.38 -14.09
N HIS A 261 -15.06 -6.57 -13.52
CA HIS A 261 -15.39 -6.87 -12.12
C HIS A 261 -14.29 -7.70 -11.42
N GLN A 262 -13.02 -7.40 -11.71
CA GLN A 262 -11.79 -8.09 -11.24
C GLN A 262 -11.52 -8.06 -9.71
N LEU A 263 -12.54 -8.05 -8.85
CA LEU A 263 -12.36 -8.28 -7.43
C LEU A 263 -12.19 -9.80 -7.15
N ASN A 264 -11.05 -10.14 -6.53
CA ASN A 264 -10.70 -11.38 -5.82
C ASN A 264 -10.06 -12.58 -6.53
N VAL A 265 -10.04 -12.73 -7.87
CA VAL A 265 -9.39 -13.92 -8.46
C VAL A 265 -7.86 -13.86 -8.36
N SER A 266 -7.25 -12.71 -8.66
CA SER A 266 -5.79 -12.52 -8.56
C SER A 266 -5.28 -12.66 -7.13
N ALA A 267 -5.99 -12.07 -6.17
CA ALA A 267 -5.66 -12.16 -4.74
C ALA A 267 -5.79 -13.59 -4.21
N VAL A 268 -6.83 -14.33 -4.60
CA VAL A 268 -7.01 -15.75 -4.23
C VAL A 268 -5.91 -16.62 -4.84
N CYS A 269 -5.60 -16.43 -6.14
CA CYS A 269 -4.49 -17.14 -6.78
C CYS A 269 -3.15 -16.83 -6.09
N LEU A 270 -2.90 -15.57 -5.75
CA LEU A 270 -1.68 -15.17 -5.06
C LEU A 270 -1.58 -15.81 -3.67
N GLN A 271 -2.68 -15.84 -2.92
CA GLN A 271 -2.74 -16.50 -1.62
C GLN A 271 -2.48 -18.01 -1.74
N LEU A 272 -2.99 -18.66 -2.78
CA LEU A 272 -2.75 -20.08 -3.04
C LEU A 272 -1.28 -20.38 -3.34
N VAL A 273 -0.65 -19.57 -4.19
CA VAL A 273 0.77 -19.70 -4.49
C VAL A 273 1.62 -19.50 -3.24
N ILE A 274 1.31 -18.47 -2.42
CA ILE A 274 1.95 -18.23 -1.13
C ILE A 274 1.84 -19.47 -0.22
N THR A 275 0.63 -20.04 -0.09
CA THR A 275 0.40 -21.22 0.74
C THR A 275 1.18 -22.43 0.21
N ALA A 276 1.14 -22.70 -1.10
CA ALA A 276 1.87 -23.80 -1.71
C ALA A 276 3.38 -23.69 -1.47
N LEU A 277 3.95 -22.48 -1.66
CA LEU A 277 5.38 -22.24 -1.42
C LEU A 277 5.77 -22.36 0.05
N LYS A 278 4.89 -22.01 0.99
CA LYS A 278 5.14 -22.18 2.43
C LYS A 278 5.06 -23.65 2.86
N THR A 279 4.03 -24.36 2.39
CA THR A 279 3.79 -25.77 2.75
C THR A 279 4.86 -26.68 2.16
N HIS A 280 5.18 -26.49 0.88
CA HIS A 280 6.11 -27.34 0.15
C HIS A 280 7.50 -26.69 0.02
N LYS A 281 8.04 -26.22 1.15
CA LYS A 281 9.33 -25.48 1.22
C LYS A 281 10.57 -26.28 0.80
N TYR A 282 10.47 -27.60 0.70
CA TYR A 282 11.56 -28.50 0.28
C TYR A 282 11.34 -29.12 -1.11
N ASP A 283 10.18 -28.89 -1.74
CA ASP A 283 9.90 -29.39 -3.09
C ASP A 283 10.40 -28.40 -4.14
N LYS A 284 11.51 -28.76 -4.79
CA LYS A 284 12.15 -27.92 -5.81
C LYS A 284 11.21 -27.56 -6.98
N SER A 285 10.38 -28.49 -7.43
CA SER A 285 9.48 -28.25 -8.58
C SER A 285 8.42 -27.22 -8.23
N ILE A 286 7.84 -27.33 -7.03
CA ILE A 286 6.86 -26.38 -6.52
C ILE A 286 7.50 -25.01 -6.30
N GLN A 287 8.73 -24.93 -5.80
CA GLN A 287 9.43 -23.67 -5.57
C GLN A 287 9.77 -22.94 -6.88
N VAL A 288 10.24 -23.67 -7.90
CA VAL A 288 10.49 -23.11 -9.23
C VAL A 288 9.19 -22.61 -9.86
N THR A 289 8.12 -23.41 -9.84
CA THR A 289 6.85 -23.07 -10.48
C THR A 289 6.13 -21.94 -9.73
N GLY A 290 6.08 -22.02 -8.40
CA GLY A 290 5.42 -21.04 -7.55
C GLY A 290 6.13 -19.69 -7.57
N SER A 291 7.48 -19.66 -7.55
CA SER A 291 8.22 -18.39 -7.70
C SER A 291 7.98 -17.71 -9.05
N ALA A 292 7.87 -18.49 -10.14
CA ALA A 292 7.48 -17.95 -11.44
C ALA A 292 6.04 -17.39 -11.43
N ALA A 293 5.10 -18.09 -10.78
CA ALA A 293 3.73 -17.62 -10.64
C ALA A 293 3.63 -16.32 -9.83
N LEU A 294 4.41 -16.17 -8.76
CA LEU A 294 4.48 -14.92 -7.99
C LEU A 294 4.92 -13.74 -8.84
N PHE A 295 5.93 -13.91 -9.72
CA PHE A 295 6.37 -12.85 -10.62
C PHE A 295 5.24 -12.34 -11.51
N TYR A 296 4.46 -13.23 -12.13
CA TYR A 296 3.33 -12.82 -12.99
C TYR A 296 2.17 -12.22 -12.19
N LEU A 297 1.84 -12.78 -11.03
CA LEU A 297 0.72 -12.33 -10.20
C LEU A 297 0.99 -11.02 -9.45
N THR A 298 2.25 -10.56 -9.39
CA THR A 298 2.63 -9.28 -8.77
C THR A 298 2.88 -8.16 -9.78
N ASN A 299 2.71 -8.43 -11.08
CA ASN A 299 2.87 -7.40 -12.10
C ASN A 299 1.85 -6.25 -11.91
N THR A 300 2.18 -5.06 -12.41
CA THR A 300 1.46 -3.80 -12.18
C THR A 300 -0.03 -3.87 -12.50
N GLU A 301 -0.42 -4.67 -13.50
CA GLU A 301 -1.83 -4.92 -13.86
C GLU A 301 -2.67 -5.55 -12.73
N TYR A 302 -2.06 -6.28 -11.80
CA TYR A 302 -2.75 -6.98 -10.71
C TYR A 302 -2.44 -6.39 -9.33
N ARG A 303 -1.63 -5.33 -9.27
CA ARG A 303 -1.08 -4.77 -8.01
C ARG A 303 -2.06 -3.84 -7.30
N SER A 304 -2.91 -3.10 -8.03
CA SER A 304 -3.88 -2.15 -7.47
C SER A 304 -4.85 -2.80 -6.48
N ASP A 305 -5.16 -4.09 -6.67
CA ASP A 305 -6.14 -4.83 -5.88
C ASP A 305 -5.51 -5.59 -4.68
N GLN A 306 -4.19 -5.47 -4.47
CA GLN A 306 -3.47 -6.22 -3.43
C GLN A 306 -3.30 -5.42 -2.15
N SER A 307 -3.82 -5.96 -1.04
CA SER A 307 -3.59 -5.38 0.29
C SER A 307 -2.10 -5.32 0.64
N VAL A 308 -1.71 -4.33 1.43
CA VAL A 308 -0.33 -4.20 1.96
C VAL A 308 0.11 -5.49 2.69
N ARG A 309 -0.81 -6.14 3.42
CA ARG A 309 -0.54 -7.40 4.13
C ARG A 309 -0.19 -8.53 3.16
N LEU A 310 -0.93 -8.67 2.06
CA LEU A 310 -0.67 -9.70 1.06
C LEU A 310 0.68 -9.47 0.37
N ARG A 311 0.97 -8.22 -0.01
CA ARG A 311 2.28 -7.84 -0.59
C ARG A 311 3.46 -8.17 0.33
N ARG A 312 3.36 -7.86 1.63
CA ARG A 312 4.38 -8.25 2.62
C ARG A 312 4.56 -9.76 2.72
N GLN A 313 3.47 -10.55 2.62
CA GLN A 313 3.58 -12.02 2.62
C GLN A 313 4.30 -12.54 1.37
N VAL A 314 4.06 -11.93 0.20
CA VAL A 314 4.80 -12.28 -1.03
C VAL A 314 6.29 -12.04 -0.83
N ILE A 315 6.68 -10.85 -0.36
CA ILE A 315 8.08 -10.50 -0.11
C ILE A 315 8.73 -11.53 0.84
N GLN A 316 8.06 -11.87 1.95
CA GLN A 316 8.57 -12.89 2.87
C GLN A 316 8.78 -14.26 2.22
N VAL A 317 7.83 -14.74 1.41
CA VAL A 317 7.95 -16.04 0.72
C VAL A 317 9.05 -16.03 -0.33
N VAL A 318 9.18 -14.94 -1.08
CA VAL A 318 10.25 -14.73 -2.05
C VAL A 318 11.61 -14.83 -1.38
N LEU A 319 11.81 -14.14 -0.25
CA LEU A 319 13.06 -14.17 0.51
C LEU A 319 13.35 -15.54 1.12
N ASN A 320 12.33 -16.24 1.65
CA ASN A 320 12.49 -17.62 2.12
C ASN A 320 12.99 -18.54 0.98
N GLY A 321 12.41 -18.39 -0.22
CA GLY A 321 12.85 -19.13 -1.41
C GLY A 321 14.30 -18.84 -1.78
N MET A 322 14.72 -17.57 -1.72
CA MET A 322 16.11 -17.16 -2.00
C MET A 322 17.11 -17.68 -0.94
N GLU A 323 16.72 -17.81 0.32
CA GLU A 323 17.56 -18.41 1.36
C GLU A 323 17.78 -19.90 1.11
N GLN A 324 16.70 -20.61 0.80
CA GLN A 324 16.69 -22.06 0.71
C GLN A 324 17.29 -22.58 -0.61
N TYR A 325 17.00 -21.91 -1.73
CA TYR A 325 17.33 -22.40 -3.07
C TYR A 325 18.31 -21.49 -3.76
N GLN A 326 19.48 -21.99 -4.10
CA GLN A 326 20.55 -21.21 -4.74
C GLN A 326 20.55 -21.36 -6.27
N GLU A 327 19.62 -22.13 -6.83
CA GLU A 327 19.44 -22.25 -8.28
C GLU A 327 19.08 -20.93 -8.94
N VAL A 328 19.74 -20.65 -10.07
CA VAL A 328 19.59 -19.41 -10.85
C VAL A 328 18.12 -19.11 -11.16
N THR A 329 17.31 -20.12 -11.54
CA THR A 329 15.91 -19.92 -11.91
C THR A 329 15.07 -19.36 -10.76
N VAL A 330 15.18 -19.94 -9.55
CA VAL A 330 14.43 -19.48 -8.38
C VAL A 330 14.90 -18.09 -7.99
N GLN A 331 16.21 -17.88 -7.92
CA GLN A 331 16.81 -16.61 -7.56
C GLN A 331 16.40 -15.50 -8.55
N ARG A 332 16.39 -15.79 -9.85
CA ARG A 332 15.96 -14.86 -10.90
C ARG A 332 14.48 -14.51 -10.76
N ASN A 333 13.61 -15.50 -10.62
CA ASN A 333 12.17 -15.26 -10.45
C ASN A 333 11.89 -14.42 -9.20
N CYS A 334 12.57 -14.74 -8.10
CA CYS A 334 12.48 -13.99 -6.86
C CYS A 334 12.94 -12.54 -7.01
N CYS A 335 14.11 -12.29 -7.61
CA CYS A 335 14.60 -10.93 -7.84
C CYS A 335 13.66 -10.14 -8.75
N LEU A 336 13.17 -10.74 -9.83
CA LEU A 336 12.19 -10.09 -10.72
C LEU A 336 10.88 -9.76 -9.98
N THR A 337 10.43 -10.64 -9.08
CA THR A 337 9.27 -10.40 -8.23
C THR A 337 9.52 -9.21 -7.30
N LEU A 338 10.72 -9.08 -6.71
CA LEU A 338 11.08 -7.92 -5.88
C LEU A 338 11.06 -6.60 -6.66
N CYS A 339 11.46 -6.60 -7.94
CA CYS A 339 11.38 -5.43 -8.80
C CYS A 339 9.95 -4.93 -9.06
N ASN A 340 8.92 -5.75 -8.80
CA ASN A 340 7.52 -5.33 -8.97
C ASN A 340 7.00 -4.48 -7.79
N PHE A 341 7.76 -4.36 -6.69
CA PHE A 341 7.40 -3.57 -5.51
C PHE A 341 8.09 -2.21 -5.51
N SER A 342 7.54 -1.25 -4.74
CA SER A 342 8.22 0.04 -4.54
C SER A 342 9.45 -0.15 -3.64
N ILE A 343 10.61 0.28 -4.14
CA ILE A 343 11.90 0.17 -3.47
C ILE A 343 12.37 1.58 -3.13
N PRO A 344 12.76 1.86 -1.87
CA PRO A 344 12.93 0.91 -0.76
C PRO A 344 11.67 0.68 0.09
N GLU A 345 10.59 1.44 -0.10
CA GLU A 345 9.52 1.62 0.90
C GLU A 345 8.80 0.31 1.27
N GLU A 346 8.55 -0.58 0.31
CA GLU A 346 7.86 -1.84 0.60
C GLU A 346 8.80 -2.94 1.11
N LEU A 347 10.11 -2.80 0.90
CA LEU A 347 11.12 -3.78 1.29
C LEU A 347 11.76 -3.43 2.65
N GLU A 348 11.52 -2.22 3.17
CA GLU A 348 12.09 -1.69 4.42
C GLU A 348 11.99 -2.67 5.59
N PHE A 349 10.82 -3.30 5.78
CA PHE A 349 10.58 -4.27 6.87
C PHE A 349 11.43 -5.56 6.79
N GLN A 350 12.12 -5.79 5.67
CA GLN A 350 13.08 -6.89 5.46
C GLN A 350 14.42 -6.38 4.91
N TYR A 351 14.73 -5.10 5.07
CA TYR A 351 15.84 -4.44 4.37
C TYR A 351 17.17 -5.14 4.54
N HIS A 352 17.55 -5.48 5.78
CA HIS A 352 18.79 -6.22 6.07
C HIS A 352 18.83 -7.58 5.35
N ARG A 353 17.71 -8.30 5.37
CA ARG A 353 17.59 -9.64 4.84
C ARG A 353 17.66 -9.66 3.31
N VAL A 354 17.00 -8.70 2.66
CA VAL A 354 17.07 -8.49 1.20
C VAL A 354 18.51 -8.20 0.78
N ASN A 355 19.17 -7.23 1.43
CA ASN A 355 20.55 -6.87 1.08
C ASN A 355 21.53 -8.04 1.25
N LEU A 356 21.40 -8.83 2.32
CA LEU A 356 22.24 -10.00 2.55
C LEU A 356 22.11 -11.02 1.41
N LEU A 357 20.88 -11.28 0.96
CA LEU A 357 20.61 -12.24 -0.12
C LEU A 357 21.09 -11.73 -1.47
N LEU A 358 20.90 -10.44 -1.78
CA LEU A 358 21.42 -9.85 -3.01
C LEU A 358 22.94 -9.88 -3.05
N LEU A 359 23.64 -9.55 -1.95
CA LEU A 359 25.09 -9.65 -1.88
C LEU A 359 25.58 -11.09 -2.09
N LYS A 360 24.87 -12.08 -1.55
CA LYS A 360 25.18 -13.51 -1.77
C LYS A 360 25.03 -13.93 -3.23
N ILE A 361 24.08 -13.35 -3.98
CA ILE A 361 23.95 -13.59 -5.43
C ILE A 361 25.15 -13.04 -6.20
N LEU A 362 25.73 -11.94 -5.73
CA LEU A 362 26.84 -11.23 -6.36
C LEU A 362 28.23 -11.79 -6.00
N GLU A 363 28.30 -12.81 -5.14
CA GLU A 363 29.57 -13.45 -4.79
C GLU A 363 30.28 -14.06 -6.02
N PRO A 364 31.63 -14.01 -6.10
CA PRO A 364 32.38 -14.48 -7.27
C PRO A 364 32.13 -15.93 -7.69
N ALA A 365 31.71 -16.79 -6.76
CA ALA A 365 31.35 -18.18 -7.05
C ALA A 365 30.13 -18.29 -8.00
N ARG A 366 29.36 -17.21 -8.19
CA ARG A 366 28.18 -17.15 -9.04
C ARG A 366 28.47 -16.34 -10.29
N GLN A 367 28.37 -16.99 -11.43
CA GLN A 367 28.82 -16.45 -12.73
C GLN A 367 27.66 -16.20 -13.71
N ASP A 368 26.40 -16.33 -13.27
CA ASP A 368 25.27 -16.09 -14.15
C ASP A 368 25.02 -14.59 -14.34
N GLU A 369 25.32 -14.10 -15.54
CA GLU A 369 25.22 -12.69 -15.89
C GLU A 369 23.79 -12.16 -15.85
N SER A 370 22.80 -13.03 -16.15
CA SER A 370 21.40 -12.65 -16.23
C SER A 370 20.84 -12.25 -14.86
N ILE A 371 21.26 -12.96 -13.81
CA ILE A 371 20.84 -12.65 -12.44
C ILE A 371 21.69 -11.55 -11.80
N GLN A 372 22.99 -11.48 -12.11
CA GLN A 372 23.87 -10.42 -11.60
C GLN A 372 23.33 -9.04 -11.95
N ARG A 373 22.89 -8.84 -13.20
CA ARG A 373 22.30 -7.56 -13.64
C ARG A 373 21.09 -7.14 -12.80
N ILE A 374 20.19 -8.08 -12.49
CA ILE A 374 19.00 -7.80 -11.69
C ILE A 374 19.39 -7.49 -10.23
N ALA A 375 20.32 -8.26 -9.67
CA ALA A 375 20.77 -8.09 -8.30
C ALA A 375 21.50 -6.76 -8.09
N VAL A 376 22.41 -6.35 -8.99
CA VAL A 376 23.07 -5.03 -8.89
C VAL A 376 22.06 -3.90 -9.07
N HIS A 377 21.09 -4.03 -9.98
CA HIS A 377 20.02 -3.04 -10.13
C HIS A 377 19.21 -2.86 -8.83
N LEU A 378 18.79 -3.97 -8.21
CA LEU A 378 18.08 -3.93 -6.91
C LEU A 378 18.96 -3.32 -5.80
N CYS A 379 20.23 -3.69 -5.73
CA CYS A 379 21.18 -3.11 -4.78
C CYS A 379 21.29 -1.59 -4.95
N ASN A 380 21.46 -1.10 -6.17
CA ASN A 380 21.54 0.34 -6.46
C ASN A 380 20.25 1.07 -6.04
N ALA A 381 19.08 0.49 -6.35
CA ALA A 381 17.79 1.07 -5.96
C ALA A 381 17.62 1.12 -4.43
N LEU A 382 18.00 0.06 -3.72
CA LEU A 382 17.89 -0.03 -2.26
C LEU A 382 18.72 1.04 -1.54
N VAL A 383 19.98 1.26 -1.96
CA VAL A 383 20.86 2.24 -1.31
C VAL A 383 20.57 3.69 -1.74
N CYS A 384 19.73 3.88 -2.77
CA CYS A 384 19.45 5.20 -3.35
C CYS A 384 18.47 6.03 -2.52
N GLN A 385 17.59 5.49 -1.68
CA GLN A 385 16.59 6.33 -0.96
C GLN A 385 16.44 5.96 0.52
N VAL A 386 17.52 5.50 1.14
CA VAL A 386 17.56 5.15 2.56
C VAL A 386 18.37 6.16 3.37
N ASP A 387 18.12 6.18 4.67
CA ASP A 387 18.89 6.96 5.63
C ASP A 387 20.36 6.47 5.75
N ASN A 388 21.16 7.27 6.44
CA ASN A 388 22.59 7.02 6.57
C ASN A 388 22.89 5.79 7.44
N ASP A 389 22.07 5.48 8.45
CA ASP A 389 22.21 4.30 9.30
C ASP A 389 22.06 3.00 8.49
N HIS A 390 21.07 2.95 7.61
CA HIS A 390 20.86 1.82 6.69
C HIS A 390 22.00 1.67 5.69
N LYS A 391 22.54 2.78 5.13
CA LYS A 391 23.70 2.75 4.24
C LYS A 391 24.95 2.21 4.96
N GLU A 392 25.22 2.66 6.18
CA GLU A 392 26.34 2.16 6.98
C GLU A 392 26.21 0.68 7.32
N ALA A 393 25.00 0.25 7.72
CA ALA A 393 24.74 -1.16 8.03
C ALA A 393 25.02 -2.05 6.81
N VAL A 394 24.57 -1.64 5.61
CA VAL A 394 24.81 -2.36 4.36
C VAL A 394 26.29 -2.33 3.96
N GLY A 395 26.99 -1.21 4.19
CA GLY A 395 28.44 -1.12 4.03
C GLY A 395 29.17 -2.18 4.85
N LYS A 396 28.85 -2.27 6.14
CA LYS A 396 29.39 -3.26 7.10
C LYS A 396 29.08 -4.72 6.72
N MET A 397 28.04 -4.97 5.91
CA MET A 397 27.73 -6.29 5.34
C MET A 397 28.66 -6.68 4.17
N GLY A 398 29.58 -5.82 3.76
CA GLY A 398 30.53 -6.08 2.67
C GLY A 398 30.08 -5.56 1.30
N PHE A 399 29.09 -4.67 1.24
CA PHE A 399 28.56 -4.14 -0.01
C PHE A 399 29.62 -3.46 -0.87
N VAL A 400 30.41 -2.55 -0.27
CA VAL A 400 31.46 -1.79 -0.96
C VAL A 400 32.46 -2.74 -1.63
N LYS A 401 32.97 -3.72 -0.87
CA LYS A 401 33.90 -4.74 -1.36
C LYS A 401 33.31 -5.57 -2.49
N THR A 402 32.05 -5.98 -2.36
CA THR A 402 31.36 -6.78 -3.40
C THR A 402 31.23 -6.00 -4.72
N MET A 403 30.82 -4.74 -4.68
CA MET A 403 30.72 -3.91 -5.90
C MET A 403 32.09 -3.68 -6.55
N LEU A 404 33.14 -3.40 -5.75
CA LEU A 404 34.50 -3.24 -6.26
C LEU A 404 35.03 -4.53 -6.92
N ASN A 405 34.73 -5.71 -6.35
CA ASN A 405 35.10 -6.98 -6.96
C ASN A 405 34.40 -7.20 -8.31
N LEU A 406 33.13 -6.82 -8.43
CA LEU A 406 32.40 -6.89 -9.72
C LEU A 406 33.02 -5.97 -10.76
N ILE A 407 33.34 -4.73 -10.37
CA ILE A 407 34.01 -3.75 -11.24
C ILE A 407 35.38 -4.28 -11.68
N GLN A 408 36.19 -4.77 -10.75
CA GLN A 408 37.51 -5.33 -11.04
C GLN A 408 37.42 -6.47 -12.05
N LYS A 409 36.44 -7.35 -11.90
CA LYS A 409 36.22 -8.46 -12.83
C LYS A 409 35.80 -7.95 -14.21
N LYS A 410 34.81 -7.07 -14.29
CA LYS A 410 34.32 -6.50 -15.55
C LYS A 410 35.43 -5.71 -16.29
N LEU A 411 36.30 -5.04 -15.54
CA LEU A 411 37.48 -4.38 -16.06
C LEU A 411 38.51 -5.38 -16.64
N GLN A 412 38.77 -6.49 -15.93
CA GLN A 412 39.64 -7.57 -16.44
C GLN A 412 39.08 -8.21 -17.72
N ASP A 413 37.76 -8.34 -17.80
CA ASP A 413 37.03 -8.82 -18.99
C ASP A 413 36.94 -7.76 -20.11
N ARG A 414 37.43 -6.53 -19.85
CA ARG A 414 37.32 -5.35 -20.74
C ARG A 414 35.87 -5.05 -21.15
N MET A 415 34.94 -5.27 -20.23
CA MET A 415 33.51 -5.07 -20.43
C MET A 415 33.01 -3.89 -19.58
N CYS A 416 32.47 -2.88 -20.24
CA CYS A 416 31.69 -1.82 -19.61
C CYS A 416 30.22 -1.98 -20.00
N ASP A 417 29.50 -2.75 -19.18
CA ASP A 417 28.06 -3.01 -19.33
C ASP A 417 27.27 -2.38 -18.17
N GLN A 418 25.94 -2.58 -18.18
CA GLN A 418 25.05 -2.10 -17.13
C GLN A 418 25.42 -2.61 -15.73
N VAL A 419 26.09 -3.76 -15.61
CA VAL A 419 26.52 -4.27 -14.30
C VAL A 419 27.61 -3.36 -13.74
N MET A 420 28.63 -3.03 -14.55
CA MET A 420 29.68 -2.10 -14.12
C MET A 420 29.12 -0.70 -13.82
N GLU A 421 28.25 -0.17 -14.69
CA GLU A 421 27.65 1.16 -14.50
C GLU A 421 26.80 1.22 -13.23
N PHE A 422 25.94 0.23 -12.99
CA PHE A 422 25.13 0.15 -11.77
C PHE A 422 25.97 -0.13 -10.53
N SER A 423 27.08 -0.87 -10.62
CA SER A 423 27.99 -1.06 -9.48
C SER A 423 28.64 0.25 -9.05
N TRP A 424 29.12 1.07 -9.99
CA TRP A 424 29.63 2.41 -9.66
C TRP A 424 28.54 3.35 -9.16
N SER A 425 27.35 3.32 -9.76
CA SER A 425 26.19 4.08 -9.26
C SER A 425 25.81 3.68 -7.83
N ALA A 426 25.84 2.39 -7.51
CA ALA A 426 25.53 1.88 -6.18
C ALA A 426 26.60 2.31 -5.16
N LEU A 427 27.87 2.32 -5.56
CA LEU A 427 28.96 2.83 -4.73
C LEU A 427 28.85 4.35 -4.51
N TRP A 428 28.44 5.11 -5.52
CA TRP A 428 28.17 6.54 -5.37
C TRP A 428 27.05 6.78 -4.35
N ASN A 429 25.94 6.04 -4.45
CA ASN A 429 24.81 6.17 -3.51
C ASN A 429 25.15 5.74 -2.08
N ILE A 430 25.91 4.66 -1.90
CA ILE A 430 26.24 4.15 -0.56
C ILE A 430 27.34 4.96 0.15
N THR A 431 28.12 5.76 -0.57
CA THR A 431 29.17 6.64 0.00
C THR A 431 28.65 8.02 0.37
N ASP A 432 27.51 8.42 -0.21
CA ASP A 432 26.84 9.69 0.04
C ASP A 432 26.47 9.88 1.52
N GLU A 433 27.02 10.93 2.13
CA GLU A 433 26.90 11.28 3.55
C GLU A 433 27.33 10.19 4.55
N THR A 434 28.18 9.25 4.15
CA THR A 434 28.63 8.14 5.01
C THR A 434 30.16 8.00 5.02
N PRO A 435 30.86 8.65 5.97
CA PRO A 435 32.32 8.65 6.04
C PRO A 435 32.95 7.25 6.13
N ASP A 436 32.34 6.32 6.87
CA ASP A 436 32.83 4.94 7.02
C ASP A 436 32.84 4.20 5.67
N ASN A 437 31.82 4.39 4.84
CA ASN A 437 31.75 3.76 3.51
C ASN A 437 32.75 4.40 2.53
N CYS A 438 32.96 5.72 2.62
CA CYS A 438 34.03 6.41 1.87
C CYS A 438 35.41 5.86 2.25
N GLN A 439 35.67 5.64 3.54
CA GLN A 439 36.91 5.06 4.02
C GLN A 439 37.08 3.61 3.52
N MET A 440 36.03 2.78 3.61
CA MET A 440 36.04 1.41 3.08
C MET A 440 36.36 1.37 1.57
N PHE A 441 35.85 2.32 0.78
CA PHE A 441 36.17 2.41 -0.64
C PHE A 441 37.68 2.63 -0.89
N LEU A 442 38.29 3.54 -0.13
CA LEU A 442 39.74 3.82 -0.23
C LEU A 442 40.57 2.60 0.19
N GLU A 443 40.23 1.99 1.32
CA GLU A 443 40.91 0.80 1.87
C GLU A 443 40.80 -0.41 0.92
N CYS A 444 39.70 -0.54 0.19
CA CYS A 444 39.46 -1.62 -0.77
C CYS A 444 40.03 -1.34 -2.17
N ASN A 445 41.07 -0.50 -2.28
CA ASN A 445 41.77 -0.21 -3.54
C ASN A 445 40.89 0.50 -4.60
N GLY A 446 39.81 1.16 -4.18
CA GLY A 446 38.84 1.79 -5.08
C GLY A 446 39.44 2.88 -5.97
N MET A 447 40.45 3.60 -5.48
CA MET A 447 41.13 4.65 -6.25
C MET A 447 41.95 4.11 -7.44
N ASN A 448 42.58 2.93 -7.29
CA ASN A 448 43.31 2.32 -8.39
C ASN A 448 42.34 1.79 -9.45
N LEU A 449 41.23 1.19 -9.02
CA LEU A 449 40.14 0.79 -9.92
C LEU A 449 39.56 1.96 -10.72
N PHE A 450 39.38 3.12 -10.08
CA PHE A 450 38.99 4.35 -10.77
C PHE A 450 39.95 4.71 -11.92
N LEU A 451 41.25 4.74 -11.64
CA LEU A 451 42.27 5.10 -12.65
C LEU A 451 42.31 4.08 -13.80
N GLU A 452 42.24 2.80 -13.49
CA GLU A 452 42.23 1.75 -14.51
C GLU A 452 40.97 1.81 -15.37
N CYS A 453 39.79 2.05 -14.78
CA CYS A 453 38.54 2.23 -15.52
C CYS A 453 38.59 3.46 -16.43
N LEU A 454 39.07 4.60 -15.94
CA LEU A 454 39.20 5.83 -16.73
C LEU A 454 40.13 5.64 -17.93
N LYS A 455 41.22 4.88 -17.74
CA LYS A 455 42.18 4.56 -18.79
C LYS A 455 41.61 3.58 -19.82
N GLU A 456 40.91 2.53 -19.39
CA GLU A 456 40.38 1.48 -20.27
C GLU A 456 39.13 1.96 -21.02
N PHE A 457 38.31 2.82 -20.43
CA PHE A 457 37.01 3.22 -20.95
C PHE A 457 36.85 4.73 -21.18
N PRO A 458 37.76 5.41 -21.90
CA PRO A 458 37.80 6.88 -22.02
C PRO A 458 36.55 7.51 -22.67
N ASP A 459 35.78 6.71 -23.42
CA ASP A 459 34.57 7.17 -24.12
C ASP A 459 33.27 6.93 -23.33
N LYS A 460 33.34 6.33 -22.13
CA LYS A 460 32.17 5.93 -21.34
C LYS A 460 31.77 7.01 -20.33
N GLN A 461 31.06 8.02 -20.80
CA GLN A 461 30.79 9.21 -19.99
C GLN A 461 29.87 8.97 -18.79
N GLU A 462 28.86 8.10 -18.92
CA GLU A 462 28.00 7.74 -17.78
C GLU A 462 28.78 7.04 -16.66
N LEU A 463 29.71 6.15 -17.02
CA LEU A 463 30.64 5.53 -16.08
C LEU A 463 31.51 6.59 -15.38
N HIS A 464 32.09 7.52 -16.14
CA HIS A 464 32.92 8.60 -15.61
C HIS A 464 32.15 9.48 -14.62
N ARG A 465 30.91 9.84 -14.96
CA ARG A 465 30.03 10.62 -14.08
C ARG A 465 29.79 9.91 -12.75
N ASN A 466 29.44 8.62 -12.79
CA ASN A 466 29.20 7.83 -11.56
C ASN A 466 30.46 7.71 -10.69
N MET A 467 31.62 7.48 -11.33
CA MET A 467 32.91 7.42 -10.63
C MET A 467 33.29 8.75 -9.97
N LEU A 468 33.11 9.87 -10.69
CA LEU A 468 33.45 11.20 -10.19
C LEU A 468 32.48 11.67 -9.10
N GLY A 469 31.19 11.32 -9.21
CA GLY A 469 30.21 11.59 -8.16
C GLY A 469 30.60 10.93 -6.83
N LEU A 470 31.02 9.66 -6.87
CA LEU A 470 31.56 8.96 -5.70
C LEU A 470 32.76 9.68 -5.10
N LEU A 471 33.72 10.09 -5.95
CA LEU A 471 34.92 10.79 -5.49
C LEU A 471 34.59 12.17 -4.91
N GLY A 472 33.53 12.81 -5.39
CA GLY A 472 32.93 13.99 -4.75
C GLY A 472 32.59 13.71 -3.30
N ASN A 473 31.79 12.68 -3.03
CA ASN A 473 31.41 12.29 -1.67
C ASN A 473 32.63 11.98 -0.77
N VAL A 474 33.66 11.33 -1.32
CA VAL A 474 34.91 11.07 -0.57
C VAL A 474 35.63 12.38 -0.25
N ALA A 475 35.68 13.32 -1.19
CA ALA A 475 36.33 14.61 -1.01
C ALA A 475 35.60 15.51 -0.01
N GLU A 476 34.30 15.34 0.18
CA GLU A 476 33.54 16.06 1.23
C GLU A 476 34.06 15.72 2.63
N VAL A 477 34.54 14.49 2.86
CA VAL A 477 35.05 14.00 4.15
C VAL A 477 36.48 14.53 4.41
N LYS A 478 36.58 15.55 5.27
CA LYS A 478 37.86 16.22 5.60
C LYS A 478 38.99 15.26 5.98
N ALA A 479 38.71 14.22 6.78
CA ALA A 479 39.72 13.26 7.22
C ALA A 479 40.30 12.39 6.09
N LEU A 480 39.57 12.25 4.97
CA LEU A 480 39.97 11.38 3.85
C LEU A 480 40.67 12.14 2.71
N ARG A 481 40.48 13.47 2.60
CA ARG A 481 41.12 14.31 1.56
C ARG A 481 42.63 14.12 1.44
N PRO A 482 43.42 13.96 2.52
CA PRO A 482 44.87 13.69 2.38
C PRO A 482 45.19 12.44 1.54
N GLN A 483 44.30 11.45 1.50
CA GLN A 483 44.47 10.23 0.69
C GLN A 483 44.20 10.49 -0.81
N LEU A 484 43.42 11.52 -1.15
CA LEU A 484 43.19 11.95 -2.53
C LEU A 484 44.32 12.85 -3.06
N LEU A 485 45.10 13.46 -2.15
CA LEU A 485 46.17 14.38 -2.48
C LEU A 485 47.44 13.62 -2.92
N THR A 486 47.38 12.99 -4.09
CA THR A 486 48.54 12.35 -4.74
C THR A 486 48.78 12.95 -6.11
N LYS A 487 50.05 12.92 -6.56
CA LYS A 487 50.44 13.47 -7.87
C LYS A 487 49.59 12.88 -8.99
N GLN A 488 49.34 11.58 -8.94
CA GLN A 488 48.57 10.87 -9.96
C GLN A 488 47.11 11.33 -9.99
N PHE A 489 46.42 11.36 -8.84
CA PHE A 489 45.01 11.75 -8.79
C PHE A 489 44.81 13.22 -9.15
N ILE A 490 45.62 14.12 -8.59
CA ILE A 490 45.47 15.55 -8.89
C ILE A 490 45.76 15.85 -10.36
N THR A 491 46.74 15.16 -10.97
CA THR A 491 46.99 15.31 -12.42
C THR A 491 45.76 14.90 -13.22
N VAL A 492 45.17 13.75 -12.92
CA VAL A 492 43.95 13.26 -13.60
C VAL A 492 42.78 14.21 -13.42
N PHE A 493 42.46 14.64 -12.19
CA PHE A 493 41.37 15.60 -11.99
C PHE A 493 41.62 16.93 -12.70
N SER A 494 42.87 17.39 -12.72
CA SER A 494 43.28 18.60 -13.43
C SER A 494 43.11 18.48 -14.95
N GLU A 495 43.38 17.30 -15.53
CA GLU A 495 43.13 17.02 -16.96
C GLU A 495 41.63 16.94 -17.26
N LEU A 496 40.83 16.34 -16.38
CA LEU A 496 39.38 16.23 -16.54
C LEU A 496 38.65 17.58 -16.53
N LEU A 497 39.26 18.64 -16.00
CA LEU A 497 38.73 20.01 -16.09
C LEU A 497 38.55 20.49 -17.54
N ASP A 498 39.37 20.00 -18.46
CA ASP A 498 39.29 20.37 -19.89
C ASP A 498 38.26 19.53 -20.66
N SER A 499 37.64 18.54 -20.00
CA SER A 499 36.67 17.64 -20.62
C SER A 499 35.36 18.37 -20.94
N LYS A 500 34.90 18.19 -22.19
CA LYS A 500 33.58 18.62 -22.69
C LYS A 500 32.61 17.45 -22.83
N ALA A 501 32.93 16.31 -22.22
CA ALA A 501 32.17 15.10 -22.36
C ALA A 501 30.96 15.09 -21.42
N ASP A 502 29.82 14.60 -21.93
CA ASP A 502 28.50 14.70 -21.27
C ASP A 502 28.17 16.15 -20.87
N GLY A 503 28.45 17.10 -21.78
CA GLY A 503 28.32 18.52 -21.51
C GLY A 503 29.42 19.02 -20.56
N ILE A 504 29.02 19.47 -19.37
CA ILE A 504 29.94 19.92 -18.32
C ILE A 504 30.06 18.90 -17.18
N GLU A 505 29.36 17.75 -17.23
CA GLU A 505 29.25 16.83 -16.09
C GLU A 505 30.61 16.36 -15.56
N VAL A 506 31.48 15.89 -16.46
CA VAL A 506 32.79 15.34 -16.07
C VAL A 506 33.68 16.44 -15.48
N SER A 507 33.80 17.58 -16.15
CA SER A 507 34.65 18.69 -15.69
C SER A 507 34.08 19.35 -14.44
N TYR A 508 32.76 19.45 -14.31
CA TYR A 508 32.06 19.95 -13.13
C TYR A 508 32.34 19.11 -11.89
N ASN A 509 32.17 17.79 -11.99
CA ASN A 509 32.39 16.87 -10.86
C ASN A 509 33.88 16.80 -10.47
N ALA A 510 34.79 16.76 -11.45
CA ALA A 510 36.23 16.83 -11.18
C ALA A 510 36.62 18.14 -10.47
N CYS A 511 36.03 19.27 -10.89
CA CYS A 511 36.23 20.56 -10.23
C CYS A 511 35.67 20.57 -8.81
N GLY A 512 34.55 19.91 -8.53
CA GLY A 512 33.99 19.77 -7.19
C GLY A 512 34.93 19.03 -6.23
N VAL A 513 35.49 17.90 -6.67
CA VAL A 513 36.53 17.17 -5.92
C VAL A 513 37.70 18.10 -5.58
N LEU A 514 38.22 18.81 -6.60
CA LEU A 514 39.31 19.76 -6.41
C LEU A 514 38.92 20.93 -5.51
N ALA A 515 37.67 21.42 -5.54
CA ALA A 515 37.21 22.52 -4.70
C ALA A 515 37.27 22.16 -3.21
N HIS A 516 36.92 20.93 -2.85
CA HIS A 516 37.06 20.42 -1.48
C HIS A 516 38.53 20.27 -1.06
N ILE A 517 39.40 19.82 -1.96
CA ILE A 517 40.85 19.71 -1.68
C ILE A 517 41.49 21.11 -1.54
N MET A 518 41.15 22.04 -2.42
CA MET A 518 41.68 23.41 -2.40
C MET A 518 41.30 24.17 -1.14
N PHE A 519 40.11 23.87 -0.60
CA PHE A 519 39.59 24.45 0.64
C PHE A 519 40.51 24.20 1.85
N ASP A 520 41.25 23.08 1.89
CA ASP A 520 42.16 22.77 3.00
C ASP A 520 43.37 23.71 3.09
N GLY A 521 43.60 24.55 2.06
CA GLY A 521 44.63 25.58 2.05
C GLY A 521 45.98 25.12 1.53
N SER A 522 46.96 26.04 1.53
CA SER A 522 48.31 25.77 1.05
C SER A 522 49.09 24.81 1.95
N ASP A 523 48.84 24.85 3.26
CA ASP A 523 49.65 24.13 4.25
C ASP A 523 49.44 22.61 4.16
N VAL A 524 48.30 22.18 3.63
CA VAL A 524 47.99 20.77 3.36
C VAL A 524 48.55 20.31 2.00
N TRP A 525 48.83 21.23 1.07
CA TRP A 525 49.35 20.91 -0.26
C TRP A 525 50.85 20.59 -0.22
N THR A 526 51.19 19.35 0.16
CA THR A 526 52.57 18.90 0.35
C THR A 526 53.29 18.48 -0.93
N MET A 527 52.60 18.44 -2.08
CA MET A 527 53.17 17.99 -3.35
C MET A 527 53.85 19.12 -4.12
N GLU A 528 55.01 18.82 -4.71
CA GLU A 528 55.73 19.76 -5.58
C GLU A 528 55.04 19.95 -6.92
N GLU A 529 54.56 18.86 -7.54
CA GLU A 529 53.86 18.88 -8.83
C GLU A 529 52.62 17.96 -8.81
N PRO A 530 51.47 18.41 -9.38
CA PRO A 530 51.25 19.74 -9.94
C PRO A 530 51.18 20.83 -8.85
N LYS A 531 51.70 22.02 -9.16
CA LYS A 531 51.62 23.16 -8.23
C LYS A 531 50.17 23.55 -7.93
N ARG A 532 49.86 23.82 -6.66
CA ARG A 532 48.53 24.25 -6.21
C ARG A 532 47.98 25.42 -7.05
N SER A 533 48.81 26.44 -7.31
CA SER A 533 48.42 27.61 -8.10
C SER A 533 48.03 27.24 -9.54
N HIS A 534 48.78 26.34 -10.18
CA HIS A 534 48.48 25.89 -11.54
C HIS A 534 47.12 25.19 -11.61
N VAL A 535 46.81 24.33 -10.64
CA VAL A 535 45.52 23.64 -10.58
C VAL A 535 44.39 24.65 -10.31
N MET A 536 44.60 25.63 -9.42
CA MET A 536 43.64 26.71 -9.19
C MET A 536 43.34 27.53 -10.45
N ASP A 537 44.37 27.86 -11.24
CA ASP A 537 44.20 28.60 -12.49
C ASP A 537 43.38 27.80 -13.51
N LYS A 538 43.64 26.49 -13.64
CA LYS A 538 42.84 25.60 -14.49
C LYS A 538 41.39 25.49 -14.04
N MET A 539 41.17 25.34 -12.73
CA MET A 539 39.81 25.32 -12.18
C MET A 539 39.07 26.63 -12.49
N TRP A 540 39.75 27.78 -12.37
CA TRP A 540 39.16 29.07 -12.69
C TRP A 540 38.74 29.16 -14.16
N ALA A 541 39.63 28.75 -15.07
CA ALA A 541 39.34 28.71 -16.50
C ALA A 541 38.16 27.78 -16.84
N ALA A 542 38.10 26.61 -16.19
CA ALA A 542 37.00 25.66 -16.38
C ALA A 542 35.65 26.26 -15.93
N ILE A 543 35.56 26.80 -14.71
CA ILE A 543 34.33 27.39 -14.19
C ILE A 543 33.83 28.54 -15.07
N GLN A 544 34.74 29.39 -15.56
CA GLN A 544 34.40 30.49 -16.46
C GLN A 544 33.93 30.04 -17.86
N SER A 545 34.32 28.85 -18.28
CA SER A 545 33.95 28.31 -19.59
C SER A 545 32.55 27.70 -19.63
N TRP A 546 31.99 27.34 -18.47
CA TRP A 546 30.70 26.67 -18.39
C TRP A 546 29.55 27.65 -18.60
N ASP A 547 28.59 27.26 -19.44
CA ASP A 547 27.32 27.97 -19.54
C ASP A 547 26.50 27.73 -18.27
N VAL A 548 26.15 28.81 -17.57
CA VAL A 548 25.37 28.75 -16.33
C VAL A 548 23.95 28.21 -16.52
N SER A 549 23.45 28.16 -17.76
CA SER A 549 22.16 27.56 -18.10
C SER A 549 22.24 26.05 -18.40
N SER A 550 23.45 25.46 -18.32
CA SER A 550 23.66 24.03 -18.55
C SER A 550 22.84 23.18 -17.58
N ARG A 551 22.00 22.30 -18.13
CA ARG A 551 21.31 21.27 -17.35
C ARG A 551 22.28 20.20 -16.89
N ARG A 552 22.07 19.72 -15.68
CA ARG A 552 22.89 18.67 -15.06
C ARG A 552 22.05 17.51 -14.54
N ASN A 553 22.62 16.32 -14.51
CA ASN A 553 22.02 15.12 -13.96
C ASN A 553 22.55 14.85 -12.54
N ILE A 554 22.38 15.85 -11.66
CA ILE A 554 22.83 15.79 -10.27
C ILE A 554 21.66 16.11 -9.36
N ASN A 555 21.37 15.20 -8.43
CA ASN A 555 20.36 15.39 -7.39
C ASN A 555 21.08 15.65 -6.06
N TYR A 556 21.22 16.92 -5.67
CA TYR A 556 21.74 17.28 -4.36
C TYR A 556 20.75 16.87 -3.28
N ARG A 557 21.15 15.94 -2.42
CA ARG A 557 20.36 15.58 -1.22
C ARG A 557 20.53 16.59 -0.09
N SER A 558 21.71 17.21 -0.05
CA SER A 558 22.07 18.27 0.89
C SER A 558 22.90 19.32 0.18
N PHE A 559 22.68 20.59 0.55
CA PHE A 559 23.55 21.70 0.15
C PHE A 559 24.67 21.96 1.16
N GLU A 560 24.66 21.28 2.30
CA GLU A 560 25.64 21.50 3.37
C GLU A 560 27.10 21.37 2.88
N PRO A 561 27.48 20.36 2.08
CA PRO A 561 28.85 20.24 1.60
C PRO A 561 29.30 21.44 0.75
N ILE A 562 28.42 21.97 -0.09
CA ILE A 562 28.68 23.16 -0.93
C ILE A 562 28.78 24.41 -0.06
N LEU A 563 27.85 24.59 0.88
CA LEU A 563 27.82 25.76 1.76
C LEU A 563 29.06 25.85 2.66
N ARG A 564 29.60 24.71 3.09
CA ARG A 564 30.85 24.64 3.87
C ARG A 564 32.07 25.20 3.13
N LEU A 565 32.03 25.33 1.80
CA LEU A 565 33.13 25.89 1.00
C LEU A 565 33.17 27.43 1.00
N LEU A 566 32.08 28.09 1.38
CA LEU A 566 31.91 29.55 1.31
C LEU A 566 32.68 30.35 2.39
N PRO A 567 32.75 29.94 3.67
CA PRO A 567 33.26 30.79 4.74
C PRO A 567 34.80 30.78 4.87
N GLN A 568 35.55 31.07 3.79
CA GLN A 568 37.02 31.23 3.83
C GLN A 568 37.58 32.06 2.66
N SER A 569 38.72 32.74 2.86
CA SER A 569 39.37 33.58 1.82
C SER A 569 40.66 32.99 1.24
N GLY A 570 41.13 31.84 1.74
CA GLY A 570 42.41 31.21 1.36
C GLY A 570 42.39 30.37 0.07
N ALA A 571 41.20 30.07 -0.45
CA ALA A 571 40.99 29.35 -1.69
C ALA A 571 39.79 29.94 -2.47
N PRO A 572 39.95 31.10 -3.12
CA PRO A 572 38.86 31.78 -3.85
C PRO A 572 38.21 30.91 -4.93
N VAL A 573 38.97 30.02 -5.57
CA VAL A 573 38.44 29.12 -6.60
C VAL A 573 37.44 28.09 -6.05
N SER A 574 37.59 27.70 -4.78
CA SER A 574 36.64 26.81 -4.10
C SER A 574 35.30 27.52 -3.88
N GLN A 575 35.34 28.79 -3.46
CA GLN A 575 34.14 29.63 -3.36
C GLN A 575 33.50 29.87 -4.73
N HIS A 576 34.30 30.07 -5.78
CA HIS A 576 33.81 30.27 -7.14
C HIS A 576 33.03 29.05 -7.64
N TRP A 577 33.56 27.84 -7.44
CA TRP A 577 32.82 26.62 -7.77
C TRP A 577 31.52 26.49 -6.96
N ALA A 578 31.58 26.71 -5.64
CA ALA A 578 30.41 26.60 -4.76
C ALA A 578 29.30 27.61 -5.12
N THR A 579 29.67 28.87 -5.37
CA THR A 579 28.72 29.91 -5.79
C THR A 579 28.16 29.64 -7.19
N TRP A 580 28.99 29.18 -8.12
CA TRP A 580 28.53 28.77 -9.45
C TRP A 580 27.53 27.61 -9.36
N ALA A 581 27.82 26.59 -8.54
CA ALA A 581 26.96 25.43 -8.34
C ALA A 581 25.55 25.82 -7.86
N LEU A 582 25.49 26.68 -6.83
CA LEU A 582 24.23 27.20 -6.29
C LEU A 582 23.50 28.08 -7.32
N TYR A 583 24.24 28.95 -8.02
CA TYR A 583 23.66 29.86 -9.00
C TYR A 583 23.10 29.13 -10.23
N ASN A 584 23.80 28.11 -10.74
CA ASN A 584 23.30 27.25 -11.81
C ASN A 584 22.01 26.53 -11.39
N LEU A 585 21.97 25.99 -10.16
CA LEU A 585 20.80 25.27 -9.66
C LEU A 585 19.54 26.15 -9.64
N VAL A 586 19.62 27.37 -9.10
CA VAL A 586 18.48 28.31 -9.07
C VAL A 586 18.16 28.91 -10.46
N SER A 587 19.10 28.89 -11.39
CA SER A 587 18.90 29.44 -12.73
C SER A 587 18.20 28.46 -13.67
N VAL A 588 18.52 27.16 -13.57
CA VAL A 588 18.10 26.12 -14.51
C VAL A 588 16.80 25.43 -14.10
N TYR A 589 16.60 25.19 -12.80
CA TYR A 589 15.45 24.46 -12.27
C TYR A 589 14.48 25.42 -11.59
N ARG A 590 13.95 26.39 -12.36
CA ARG A 590 12.89 27.28 -11.87
C ARG A 590 11.60 26.47 -11.76
N GLU A 591 11.05 26.37 -10.55
CA GLU A 591 9.69 25.83 -10.31
C GLU A 591 8.62 26.59 -11.08
#